data_AF-A0A7U7AXQ4-F1
#
_entry.id   AF-A0A7U7AXQ4-F1
#
_cell.length_a   1.000
_cell.length_b   1.000
_cell.length_c   1.000
_cell.angle_alpha   90.00
_cell.angle_beta   90.00
_cell.angle_gamma   90.00
#
_symmetry.space_group_name_H-M   'P 1'
#
loop_
_entity.id
_entity.type
_entity.pdbx_description
1 polymer ?
#
loop_
_entity_poly.entity_id
_entity_poly.type
_entity_poly.pdbx_seq_one_letter_code
_entity_poly.pdbx_strand_id
1 'polypeptide(L)'
;MSNSLLVVIPCFNGETTLERAVASALAQQVSPMTVAVVDDASSDGSFALAQELAARHPQVKALAMPHNGGPGAARNLGARSFPGTYLAFLDCDDEYLPGALPAAIHLMERDAKWDAVKFGFTTEPPIDLAQAHYDITFNSIPSNMVLRRHVFDILGGFPEDALFRTKLAGEDVAFYEAAQRLFNMARAHEKMLRYHCPPGSHLFKMIDECPIGPDGQAQFPQSTERAELGRAIGRYIMTAKDRLRLAARIWSQSGCPGVSP
;
A
#
# COMPACT_ATOMS: atom_id res chain seq x y z
N MET A 1 -3.53 -11.26 -22.32
CA MET A 1 -3.19 -9.85 -22.00
C MET A 1 -1.79 -9.88 -21.41
N SER A 2 -0.89 -8.95 -21.76
CA SER A 2 0.41 -8.92 -21.08
C SER A 2 0.21 -8.44 -19.64
N ASN A 3 0.79 -9.17 -18.71
CA ASN A 3 0.76 -8.89 -17.28
C ASN A 3 1.53 -7.59 -17.00
N SER A 4 0.83 -6.47 -16.89
CA SER A 4 1.42 -5.15 -16.61
C SER A 4 1.41 -4.82 -15.12
N LEU A 5 2.46 -4.15 -14.65
CA LEU A 5 2.59 -3.70 -13.26
C LEU A 5 2.53 -2.17 -13.18
N LEU A 6 1.73 -1.65 -12.25
CA LEU A 6 1.79 -0.25 -11.83
C LEU A 6 2.26 -0.19 -10.38
N VAL A 7 3.38 0.50 -10.16
CA VAL A 7 3.84 0.89 -8.82
C VAL A 7 3.43 2.34 -8.60
N VAL A 8 2.72 2.63 -7.51
CA VAL A 8 2.36 4.00 -7.14
C VAL A 8 3.17 4.43 -5.92
N ILE A 9 3.88 5.55 -6.04
CA ILE A 9 4.70 6.15 -5.00
C ILE A 9 4.06 7.48 -4.57
N PRO A 10 3.29 7.52 -3.47
CA PRO A 10 2.90 8.79 -2.88
C PRO A 10 4.13 9.49 -2.31
N CYS A 11 4.28 10.79 -2.58
CA CYS A 11 5.43 11.57 -2.15
C CYS A 11 4.97 12.88 -1.52
N PHE A 12 5.38 13.14 -0.27
CA PHE A 12 5.21 14.45 0.36
C PHE A 12 6.50 14.79 1.10
N ASN A 13 7.19 15.83 0.65
CA ASN A 13 8.48 16.25 1.18
C ASN A 13 9.54 15.11 1.27
N GLY A 14 9.65 14.33 0.19
CA GLY A 14 10.54 13.18 0.05
C GLY A 14 11.80 13.45 -0.78
N GLU A 15 12.25 14.71 -0.93
CA GLU A 15 13.35 15.09 -1.83
C GLU A 15 14.61 14.25 -1.62
N THR A 16 14.90 13.90 -0.36
CA THR A 16 16.11 13.14 0.01
C THR A 16 15.97 11.62 -0.12
N THR A 17 14.77 11.09 -0.29
CA THR A 17 14.51 9.64 -0.28
C THR A 17 13.89 9.12 -1.58
N LEU A 18 13.20 9.98 -2.35
CA LEU A 18 12.42 9.60 -3.51
C LEU A 18 13.24 8.86 -4.59
N GLU A 19 14.46 9.33 -4.89
CA GLU A 19 15.30 8.68 -5.91
C GLU A 19 15.61 7.22 -5.55
N ARG A 20 15.84 6.92 -4.27
CA ARG A 20 16.08 5.56 -3.78
C ARG A 20 14.82 4.70 -3.94
N ALA A 21 13.65 5.21 -3.55
CA ALA A 21 12.38 4.52 -3.70
C ALA A 21 12.12 4.18 -5.19
N VAL A 22 12.24 5.16 -6.10
CA VAL A 22 12.06 4.96 -7.55
C VAL A 22 13.07 3.96 -8.10
N ALA A 23 14.35 4.07 -7.73
CA ALA A 23 15.39 3.14 -8.18
C ALA A 23 15.06 1.70 -7.75
N SER A 24 14.58 1.48 -6.53
CA SER A 24 14.20 0.15 -6.03
C SER A 24 13.02 -0.46 -6.80
N ALA A 25 12.04 0.37 -7.19
CA ALA A 25 10.91 -0.07 -8.01
C ALA A 25 11.35 -0.43 -9.44
N LEU A 26 12.17 0.41 -10.07
CA LEU A 26 12.73 0.14 -11.40
C LEU A 26 13.59 -1.14 -11.44
N ALA A 27 14.27 -1.47 -10.34
CA ALA A 27 15.10 -2.66 -10.23
C ALA A 27 14.32 -3.98 -10.16
N GLN A 28 12.99 -3.96 -10.07
CA GLN A 28 12.17 -5.18 -9.93
C GLN A 28 12.02 -6.01 -11.22
N GLN A 29 12.54 -5.52 -12.36
CA GLN A 29 12.62 -6.25 -13.63
C GLN A 29 11.28 -6.83 -14.13
N VAL A 30 10.15 -6.20 -13.81
CA VAL A 30 8.83 -6.56 -14.34
C VAL A 30 8.54 -5.70 -15.58
N SER A 31 8.03 -6.32 -16.65
CA SER A 31 7.68 -5.63 -17.89
C SER A 31 6.38 -6.16 -18.50
N PRO A 32 5.48 -5.28 -18.98
CA PRO A 32 5.57 -3.81 -18.92
C PRO A 32 5.30 -3.26 -17.51
N MET A 33 6.02 -2.20 -17.13
CA MET A 33 5.87 -1.55 -15.82
C MET A 33 5.78 -0.03 -15.93
N THR A 34 4.91 0.57 -15.12
CA THR A 34 4.83 2.01 -14.87
C THR A 34 5.11 2.28 -13.39
N VAL A 35 5.93 3.29 -13.11
CA VAL A 35 6.13 3.82 -11.76
C VAL A 35 5.53 5.23 -11.71
N ALA A 36 4.39 5.37 -11.06
CA ALA A 36 3.69 6.63 -10.90
C ALA A 36 4.10 7.29 -9.58
N VAL A 37 4.95 8.31 -9.65
CA VAL A 37 5.25 9.19 -8.53
C VAL A 37 4.18 10.26 -8.46
N VAL A 38 3.48 10.34 -7.33
CA VAL A 38 2.40 11.30 -7.09
C VAL A 38 2.82 12.23 -5.96
N ASP A 39 3.22 13.45 -6.33
CA ASP A 39 3.53 14.51 -5.38
C ASP A 39 2.25 15.05 -4.73
N ASP A 40 2.18 14.96 -3.41
CA ASP A 40 1.03 15.35 -2.58
C ASP A 40 1.17 16.81 -2.10
N ALA A 41 1.47 17.70 -3.04
CA ALA A 41 1.72 19.12 -2.85
C ALA A 41 2.91 19.40 -1.92
N SER A 42 4.08 18.83 -2.24
CA SER A 42 5.31 19.06 -1.48
C SER A 42 5.73 20.53 -1.51
N SER A 43 6.41 20.95 -0.44
CA SER A 43 7.01 22.29 -0.30
C SER A 43 8.52 22.34 -0.56
N ASP A 44 9.14 21.17 -0.70
CA ASP A 44 10.57 21.00 -1.01
C ASP A 44 10.78 20.69 -2.51
N GLY A 45 11.96 20.20 -2.89
CA GLY A 45 12.31 19.85 -4.27
C GLY A 45 11.69 18.54 -4.79
N SER A 46 10.81 17.86 -4.04
CA SER A 46 10.28 16.53 -4.39
C SER A 46 9.65 16.45 -5.78
N PHE A 47 8.82 17.43 -6.15
CA PHE A 47 8.15 17.39 -7.45
C PHE A 47 9.11 17.63 -8.61
N ALA A 48 10.08 18.54 -8.44
CA ALA A 48 11.12 18.78 -9.44
C ALA A 48 11.94 17.50 -9.66
N LEU A 49 12.36 16.83 -8.57
CA LEU A 49 13.04 15.54 -8.63
C LEU A 49 12.19 14.46 -9.32
N ALA A 50 10.88 14.39 -9.04
CA ALA A 50 9.97 13.46 -9.72
C ALA A 50 9.92 13.71 -11.24
N GLN A 51 9.92 14.98 -11.68
CA GLN A 51 9.96 15.34 -13.10
C GLN A 51 11.29 14.94 -13.75
N GLU A 52 12.42 15.16 -13.06
CA GLU A 52 13.74 14.74 -13.54
C GLU A 52 13.84 13.21 -13.68
N LEU A 53 13.31 12.46 -12.71
CA LEU A 53 13.24 10.99 -12.77
C LEU A 53 12.38 10.52 -13.95
N ALA A 54 11.24 11.17 -14.22
CA ALA A 54 10.39 10.88 -15.36
C ALA A 54 11.07 11.18 -16.71
N ALA A 55 11.93 12.20 -16.77
CA ALA A 55 12.72 12.51 -17.96
C ALA A 55 13.85 11.49 -18.20
N ARG A 56 14.47 10.97 -17.13
CA ARG A 56 15.54 9.94 -17.20
C ARG A 56 15.02 8.54 -17.50
N HIS A 57 13.82 8.20 -17.02
CA HIS A 57 13.28 6.84 -17.05
C HIS A 57 11.90 6.79 -17.71
N PRO A 58 11.75 6.23 -18.92
CA PRO A 58 10.47 6.19 -19.65
C PRO A 58 9.31 5.52 -18.91
N GLN A 59 9.62 4.62 -17.97
CA GLN A 59 8.66 3.92 -17.10
C GLN A 59 8.11 4.80 -15.98
N VAL A 60 8.81 5.88 -15.62
CA VAL A 60 8.40 6.78 -14.54
C VAL A 60 7.42 7.83 -15.08
N LYS A 61 6.41 8.15 -14.27
CA LYS A 61 5.42 9.21 -14.51
C LYS A 61 5.34 10.06 -13.26
N ALA A 62 5.39 11.37 -13.42
CA ALA A 62 5.22 12.33 -12.33
C ALA A 62 3.83 12.98 -12.41
N LEU A 63 3.09 12.97 -11.31
CA LEU A 63 1.83 13.69 -11.12
C LEU A 63 1.98 14.63 -9.91
N ALA A 64 1.35 15.79 -9.96
CA ALA A 64 1.23 16.68 -8.81
C ALA A 64 -0.24 16.82 -8.41
N MET A 65 -0.49 16.77 -7.11
CA MET A 65 -1.77 17.11 -6.53
C MET A 65 -1.87 18.63 -6.29
N PRO A 66 -3.06 19.23 -6.47
CA PRO A 66 -3.24 20.67 -6.27
C PRO A 66 -3.17 21.10 -4.79
N HIS A 67 -3.36 20.16 -3.87
CA HIS A 67 -3.29 20.37 -2.42
C HIS A 67 -2.96 19.05 -1.74
N ASN A 68 -2.44 19.11 -0.51
CA ASN A 68 -2.13 17.93 0.29
C ASN A 68 -3.42 17.19 0.69
N GLY A 69 -3.62 16.02 0.11
CA GLY A 69 -4.72 15.09 0.37
C GLY A 69 -4.33 13.92 1.27
N GLY A 70 -3.05 13.74 1.55
CA GLY A 70 -2.49 12.60 2.28
C GLY A 70 -2.15 11.42 1.36
N PRO A 71 -1.37 10.45 1.87
CA PRO A 71 -0.82 9.36 1.07
C PRO A 71 -1.89 8.46 0.45
N GLY A 72 -3.02 8.23 1.14
CA GLY A 72 -4.16 7.50 0.56
C GLY A 72 -4.73 8.15 -0.71
N ALA A 73 -4.92 9.47 -0.70
CA ALA A 73 -5.42 10.22 -1.85
C ALA A 73 -4.41 10.21 -3.01
N ALA A 74 -3.12 10.36 -2.70
CA ALA A 74 -2.05 10.26 -3.70
C ALA A 74 -1.97 8.86 -4.33
N ARG A 75 -2.06 7.79 -3.53
CA ARG A 75 -2.13 6.40 -4.02
C ARG A 75 -3.35 6.19 -4.92
N ASN A 76 -4.51 6.75 -4.55
CA ASN A 76 -5.72 6.68 -5.34
C ASN A 76 -5.60 7.40 -6.69
N LEU A 77 -5.04 8.62 -6.69
CA LEU A 77 -4.82 9.38 -7.91
C LEU A 77 -3.89 8.62 -8.86
N GLY A 78 -2.77 8.11 -8.37
CA GLY A 78 -1.83 7.34 -9.20
C GLY A 78 -2.47 6.07 -9.77
N ALA A 79 -3.15 5.28 -8.93
CA ALA A 79 -3.81 4.06 -9.35
C ALA A 79 -4.95 4.32 -10.35
N ARG A 80 -5.67 5.44 -10.26
CA ARG A 80 -6.73 5.79 -11.23
C ARG A 80 -6.18 6.37 -12.53
N SER A 81 -5.01 6.99 -12.50
CA SER A 81 -4.43 7.69 -13.66
C SER A 81 -3.74 6.75 -14.66
N PHE A 82 -3.27 5.58 -14.21
CA PHE A 82 -2.51 4.66 -15.03
C PHE A 82 -3.09 3.24 -15.02
N PRO A 83 -2.98 2.49 -16.12
CA PRO A 83 -3.36 1.09 -16.16
C PRO A 83 -2.30 0.21 -15.50
N GLY A 84 -2.72 -0.96 -15.03
CA GLY A 84 -1.86 -2.00 -14.48
C GLY A 84 -2.71 -3.22 -14.16
N THR A 85 -2.28 -4.41 -14.58
CA THR A 85 -2.95 -5.68 -14.23
C THR A 85 -2.70 -6.00 -12.75
N TYR A 86 -1.48 -5.70 -12.29
CA TYR A 86 -1.12 -5.68 -10.89
C TYR A 86 -0.86 -4.25 -10.44
N LEU A 87 -1.18 -3.99 -9.18
CA LEU A 87 -0.83 -2.77 -8.48
C LEU A 87 0.10 -3.11 -7.32
N ALA A 88 1.07 -2.25 -7.09
CA ALA A 88 1.85 -2.20 -5.87
C ALA A 88 1.96 -0.74 -5.41
N PHE A 89 2.20 -0.55 -4.12
CA PHE A 89 2.43 0.76 -3.52
C PHE A 89 3.83 0.77 -2.93
N LEU A 90 4.49 1.92 -2.92
CA LEU A 90 5.78 2.08 -2.26
C LEU A 90 5.87 3.49 -1.70
N ASP A 91 6.01 3.62 -0.39
CA ASP A 91 6.20 4.92 0.25
C ASP A 91 7.54 5.53 -0.18
N CYS A 92 7.56 6.86 -0.36
CA CYS A 92 8.70 7.57 -0.95
C CYS A 92 9.99 7.50 -0.10
N ASP A 93 9.88 7.02 1.14
CA ASP A 93 10.96 6.79 2.08
C ASP A 93 11.28 5.31 2.31
N ASP A 94 10.65 4.38 1.59
CA ASP A 94 10.93 2.95 1.67
C ASP A 94 11.63 2.41 0.41
N GLU A 95 11.99 1.12 0.39
CA GLU A 95 12.44 0.45 -0.83
C GLU A 95 12.07 -1.03 -0.89
N TYR A 96 11.82 -1.50 -2.10
CA TYR A 96 11.72 -2.93 -2.36
C TYR A 96 13.09 -3.61 -2.32
N LEU A 97 13.13 -4.79 -1.71
CA LEU A 97 14.28 -5.69 -1.86
C LEU A 97 14.25 -6.38 -3.23
N PRO A 98 15.40 -6.84 -3.74
CA PRO A 98 15.46 -7.49 -5.05
C PRO A 98 14.49 -8.68 -5.17
N GLY A 99 13.67 -8.67 -6.21
CA GLY A 99 12.76 -9.77 -6.54
C GLY A 99 11.40 -9.76 -5.82
N ALA A 100 11.10 -8.74 -5.00
CA ALA A 100 9.84 -8.61 -4.27
C ALA A 100 8.60 -8.70 -5.18
N LEU A 101 8.50 -7.82 -6.18
CA LEU A 101 7.34 -7.71 -7.07
C LEU A 101 7.20 -8.91 -8.02
N PRO A 102 8.26 -9.38 -8.72
CA PRO A 102 8.12 -10.56 -9.58
C PRO A 102 7.78 -11.82 -8.78
N ALA A 103 8.23 -11.97 -7.53
CA ALA A 103 7.86 -13.10 -6.69
C ALA A 103 6.35 -13.10 -6.36
N ALA A 104 5.77 -11.95 -6.03
CA ALA A 104 4.33 -11.84 -5.79
C ALA A 104 3.50 -12.13 -7.03
N ILE A 105 3.89 -11.55 -8.17
CA ILE A 105 3.22 -11.80 -9.45
C ILE A 105 3.29 -13.28 -9.80
N HIS A 106 4.47 -13.89 -9.68
CA HIS A 106 4.64 -15.33 -9.94
C HIS A 106 3.74 -16.19 -9.05
N LEU A 107 3.61 -15.86 -7.76
CA LEU A 107 2.73 -16.58 -6.84
C LEU A 107 1.26 -16.50 -7.25
N MET A 108 0.78 -15.32 -7.64
CA MET A 108 -0.60 -15.11 -8.10
C MET A 108 -0.87 -15.77 -9.46
N GLU A 109 0.12 -15.83 -10.35
CA GLU A 109 -0.02 -16.48 -11.66
C GLU A 109 0.04 -18.01 -11.56
N ARG A 110 0.80 -18.54 -10.62
CA ARG A 110 0.87 -19.99 -10.37
C ARG A 110 -0.44 -20.52 -9.78
N ASP A 111 -1.12 -19.72 -8.97
CA ASP A 111 -2.37 -20.09 -8.32
C ASP A 111 -3.34 -18.90 -8.35
N ALA A 112 -4.25 -18.95 -9.33
CA ALA A 112 -5.21 -17.89 -9.63
C ALA A 112 -6.20 -17.61 -8.49
N LYS A 113 -6.25 -18.45 -7.44
CA LYS A 113 -7.06 -18.16 -6.25
C LYS A 113 -6.52 -16.94 -5.51
N TRP A 114 -5.24 -16.60 -5.63
CA TRP A 114 -4.64 -15.46 -4.93
C TRP A 114 -4.95 -14.15 -5.67
N ASP A 115 -5.60 -13.26 -4.94
CA ASP A 115 -5.93 -11.90 -5.37
C ASP A 115 -4.84 -10.89 -5.01
N ALA A 116 -4.09 -11.17 -3.93
CA ALA A 116 -3.02 -10.31 -3.44
C ALA A 116 -1.95 -11.12 -2.70
N VAL A 117 -0.76 -10.53 -2.57
CA VAL A 117 0.37 -11.07 -1.82
C VAL A 117 0.93 -9.97 -0.93
N LYS A 118 1.24 -10.30 0.32
CA LYS A 118 1.90 -9.40 1.26
C LYS A 118 3.14 -10.06 1.84
N PHE A 119 4.24 -9.32 1.88
CA PHE A 119 5.55 -9.77 2.36
C PHE A 119 5.92 -9.17 3.71
N GLY A 120 6.85 -9.79 4.40
CA GLY A 120 7.49 -9.19 5.58
C GLY A 120 8.34 -7.98 5.22
N PHE A 121 8.82 -7.28 6.24
CA PHE A 121 9.74 -6.17 6.10
C PHE A 121 10.96 -6.33 7.02
N THR A 122 12.07 -5.70 6.64
CA THR A 122 13.22 -5.41 7.50
C THR A 122 13.24 -3.91 7.79
N THR A 123 13.77 -3.49 8.93
CA THR A 123 13.96 -2.07 9.23
C THR A 123 15.36 -1.59 8.86
N GLU A 124 15.50 -0.32 8.48
CA GLU A 124 16.77 0.37 8.31
C GLU A 124 16.76 1.69 9.11
N PRO A 125 17.60 1.82 10.16
CA PRO A 125 18.53 0.82 10.68
C PRO A 125 17.81 -0.42 11.26
N PRO A 126 18.51 -1.56 11.45
CA PRO A 126 17.93 -2.74 12.08
C PRO A 126 17.43 -2.46 13.51
N ILE A 127 16.18 -2.85 13.79
CA ILE A 127 15.51 -2.73 15.09
C ILE A 127 14.98 -4.12 15.46
N ASP A 128 15.22 -4.53 16.70
CA ASP A 128 14.61 -5.72 17.26
C ASP A 128 13.20 -5.39 17.76
N LEU A 129 12.19 -5.65 16.90
CA LEU A 129 10.80 -5.37 17.20
C LEU A 129 10.18 -6.53 17.97
N ALA A 130 9.47 -6.22 19.06
CA ALA A 130 8.54 -7.17 19.64
C ALA A 130 7.50 -7.61 18.58
N GLN A 131 7.08 -8.88 18.61
CA GLN A 131 6.19 -9.44 17.59
C GLN A 131 4.92 -8.62 17.39
N ALA A 132 4.30 -8.12 18.47
CA ALA A 132 3.11 -7.30 18.38
C ALA A 132 3.36 -5.96 17.65
N HIS A 133 4.51 -5.31 17.86
CA HIS A 133 4.88 -4.09 17.13
C HIS A 133 5.18 -4.38 15.66
N TYR A 134 5.81 -5.52 15.38
CA TYR A 134 6.01 -5.99 14.01
C TYR A 134 4.67 -6.21 13.31
N ASP A 135 3.71 -6.87 13.96
CA ASP A 135 2.40 -7.17 13.38
C ASP A 135 1.58 -5.89 13.12
N ILE A 136 1.62 -4.92 14.04
CA ILE A 136 0.97 -3.61 13.86
C ILE A 136 1.53 -2.93 12.62
N THR A 137 2.86 -2.83 12.54
CA THR A 137 3.58 -2.17 11.45
C THR A 137 3.36 -2.91 10.13
N PHE A 138 3.41 -4.24 10.15
CA PHE A 138 3.14 -5.08 8.99
C PHE A 138 1.74 -4.79 8.42
N ASN A 139 0.73 -4.66 9.28
CA ASN A 139 -0.66 -4.43 8.87
C ASN A 139 -0.91 -2.99 8.38
N SER A 140 -0.08 -2.01 8.79
CA SER A 140 -0.23 -0.62 8.39
C SER A 140 0.61 -0.23 7.17
N ILE A 141 1.61 -1.00 6.75
CA ILE A 141 2.42 -0.64 5.57
C ILE A 141 1.75 -1.15 4.29
N PRO A 142 1.34 -0.29 3.32
CA PRO A 142 0.89 -0.74 2.00
C PRO A 142 2.06 -1.15 1.11
N SER A 143 3.27 -0.66 1.41
CA SER A 143 4.49 -0.87 0.63
C SER A 143 4.88 -2.34 0.45
N ASN A 144 4.46 -3.23 1.34
CA ASN A 144 4.78 -4.66 1.29
C ASN A 144 3.72 -5.51 0.57
N MET A 145 2.79 -4.89 -0.16
CA MET A 145 1.66 -5.56 -0.79
C MET A 145 1.64 -5.37 -2.30
N VAL A 146 1.35 -6.47 -3.02
CA VAL A 146 1.06 -6.49 -4.46
C VAL A 146 -0.30 -7.12 -4.65
N LEU A 147 -1.15 -6.52 -5.48
CA LEU A 147 -2.53 -6.95 -5.68
C LEU A 147 -2.91 -7.00 -7.15
N ARG A 148 -3.83 -7.89 -7.49
CA ARG A 148 -4.55 -7.81 -8.76
C ARG A 148 -5.44 -6.57 -8.76
N ARG A 149 -5.50 -5.89 -9.90
CA ARG A 149 -6.18 -4.60 -10.04
C ARG A 149 -7.62 -4.59 -9.53
N HIS A 150 -8.38 -5.68 -9.72
CA HIS A 150 -9.77 -5.77 -9.28
C HIS A 150 -9.94 -5.61 -7.77
N VAL A 151 -8.95 -5.99 -6.97
CA VAL A 151 -8.99 -5.80 -5.50
C VAL A 151 -9.11 -4.31 -5.21
N PHE A 152 -8.24 -3.48 -5.77
CA PHE A 152 -8.30 -2.02 -5.58
C PHE A 152 -9.62 -1.43 -6.09
N ASP A 153 -10.08 -1.83 -7.27
CA ASP A 153 -11.30 -1.29 -7.87
C ASP A 153 -12.55 -1.63 -7.07
N ILE A 154 -12.65 -2.86 -6.56
CA ILE A 154 -13.79 -3.30 -5.72
C ILE A 154 -13.75 -2.65 -4.34
N LEU A 155 -12.56 -2.55 -3.73
CA LEU A 155 -12.38 -1.83 -2.48
C LEU A 155 -12.74 -0.33 -2.64
N GLY A 156 -12.54 0.22 -3.83
CA GLY A 156 -12.82 1.62 -4.16
C GLY A 156 -11.65 2.56 -3.88
N GLY A 157 -10.44 2.02 -3.73
CA GLY A 157 -9.25 2.73 -3.29
C GLY A 157 -9.17 2.96 -1.78
N PHE A 158 -8.10 3.59 -1.32
CA PHE A 158 -7.91 3.97 0.08
C PHE A 158 -9.01 4.95 0.52
N PRO A 159 -9.57 4.85 1.72
CA PRO A 159 -10.60 5.79 2.17
C PRO A 159 -9.99 7.18 2.44
N GLU A 160 -10.66 8.23 1.95
CA GLU A 160 -10.18 9.62 2.01
C GLU A 160 -10.96 10.50 3.01
N ASP A 161 -11.92 9.91 3.75
CA ASP A 161 -12.70 10.63 4.76
C ASP A 161 -11.79 11.24 5.84
N ALA A 162 -12.15 12.41 6.38
CA ALA A 162 -11.40 13.12 7.40
C ALA A 162 -11.06 12.26 8.63
N LEU A 163 -11.89 11.26 8.95
CA LEU A 163 -11.63 10.30 10.04
C LEU A 163 -10.39 9.42 9.83
N PHE A 164 -9.94 9.24 8.57
CA PHE A 164 -8.72 8.49 8.27
C PHE A 164 -7.48 9.39 8.20
N ARG A 165 -7.68 10.72 8.21
CA ARG A 165 -6.60 11.72 8.15
C ARG A 165 -6.17 12.23 9.53
N THR A 166 -6.58 11.55 10.60
CA THR A 166 -6.25 11.96 11.97
C THR A 166 -4.88 11.41 12.41
N LYS A 167 -4.44 11.76 13.63
CA LYS A 167 -3.13 11.34 14.16
C LYS A 167 -2.98 9.83 14.29
N LEU A 168 -4.09 9.11 14.41
CA LEU A 168 -4.08 7.65 14.49
C LEU A 168 -3.63 7.03 13.16
N ALA A 169 -3.87 7.73 12.03
CA ALA A 169 -3.83 7.19 10.67
C ALA A 169 -4.68 5.91 10.54
N GLY A 170 -5.08 5.54 9.33
CA GLY A 170 -5.84 4.28 9.22
C GLY A 170 -6.46 4.01 7.88
N GLU A 171 -6.21 4.83 6.87
CA GLU A 171 -6.61 4.51 5.51
C GLU A 171 -5.91 3.25 5.00
N ASP A 172 -4.64 3.08 5.37
CA ASP A 172 -3.81 1.91 5.11
C ASP A 172 -4.35 0.66 5.80
N VAL A 173 -4.63 0.75 7.11
CA VAL A 173 -5.22 -0.31 7.93
C VAL A 173 -6.60 -0.65 7.42
N ALA A 174 -7.44 0.34 7.08
CA ALA A 174 -8.77 0.11 6.52
C ALA A 174 -8.70 -0.65 5.19
N PHE A 175 -7.82 -0.20 4.28
CA PHE A 175 -7.61 -0.84 2.99
C PHE A 175 -7.14 -2.29 3.16
N TYR A 176 -6.13 -2.51 4.00
CA TYR A 176 -5.60 -3.82 4.30
C TYR A 176 -6.62 -4.75 4.97
N GLU A 177 -7.35 -4.26 5.98
CA GLU A 177 -8.41 -5.01 6.67
C GLU A 177 -9.53 -5.42 5.73
N ALA A 178 -9.92 -4.55 4.79
CA ALA A 178 -10.91 -4.91 3.77
C ALA A 178 -10.34 -5.94 2.78
N ALA A 179 -9.11 -5.75 2.30
CA ALA A 179 -8.44 -6.68 1.39
C ALA A 179 -8.38 -8.10 1.98
N GLN A 180 -7.87 -8.23 3.21
CA GLN A 180 -7.67 -9.55 3.84
C GLN A 180 -8.97 -10.27 4.20
N ARG A 181 -10.07 -9.54 4.42
CA ARG A 181 -11.37 -10.12 4.81
C ARG A 181 -12.22 -10.51 3.61
N LEU A 182 -12.02 -9.84 2.47
CA LEU A 182 -12.89 -9.96 1.30
C LEU A 182 -12.24 -10.70 0.14
N PHE A 183 -10.92 -10.84 0.14
CA PHE A 183 -10.15 -11.45 -0.94
C PHE A 183 -9.17 -12.49 -0.41
N ASN A 184 -8.73 -13.38 -1.29
CA ASN A 184 -7.73 -14.39 -0.97
C ASN A 184 -6.34 -13.76 -1.05
N MET A 185 -5.72 -13.53 0.10
CA MET A 185 -4.42 -12.89 0.19
C MET A 185 -3.37 -13.84 0.76
N ALA A 186 -2.30 -14.05 0.02
CA ALA A 186 -1.15 -14.82 0.50
C ALA A 186 -0.29 -13.95 1.42
N ARG A 187 0.13 -14.51 2.56
CA ARG A 187 1.14 -13.91 3.43
C ARG A 187 2.42 -14.69 3.30
N ALA A 188 3.42 -14.07 2.70
CA ALA A 188 4.75 -14.63 2.53
C ALA A 188 5.63 -14.31 3.75
N HIS A 189 6.42 -15.29 4.19
CA HIS A 189 7.31 -15.12 5.35
C HIS A 189 8.56 -14.32 5.01
N GLU A 190 8.93 -14.29 3.72
CA GLU A 190 10.07 -13.57 3.21
C GLU A 190 9.91 -12.08 3.46
N LYS A 191 10.98 -11.46 3.97
CA LYS A 191 11.07 -10.03 4.16
C LYS A 191 11.56 -9.41 2.85
N MET A 192 10.67 -8.71 2.15
CA MET A 192 10.91 -8.21 0.78
C MET A 192 10.77 -6.68 0.67
N LEU A 193 10.53 -6.01 1.79
CA LEU A 193 10.52 -4.55 1.91
C LEU A 193 11.60 -4.12 2.92
N ARG A 194 12.36 -3.08 2.60
CA ARG A 194 13.17 -2.36 3.59
C ARG A 194 12.44 -1.09 3.99
N TYR A 195 12.00 -1.09 5.24
CA TYR A 195 11.27 -0.02 5.90
C TYR A 195 12.26 0.93 6.56
N HIS A 196 12.39 2.16 6.06
CA HIS A 196 13.34 3.11 6.64
C HIS A 196 12.71 3.84 7.82
N CYS A 197 13.32 3.69 8.98
CA CYS A 197 12.81 4.24 10.22
C CYS A 197 13.93 4.99 10.95
N PRO A 198 14.28 6.21 10.49
CA PRO A 198 15.23 7.04 11.23
C PRO A 198 14.71 7.32 12.65
N PRO A 199 15.60 7.66 13.60
CA PRO A 199 15.19 8.04 14.95
C PRO A 199 14.09 9.12 14.91
N GLY A 200 13.00 8.91 15.65
CA GLY A 200 11.84 9.81 15.67
C GLY A 200 10.81 9.60 14.55
N SER A 201 11.00 8.59 13.69
CA SER A 201 10.01 8.15 12.70
C SER A 201 8.70 7.67 13.35
N HIS A 202 7.67 7.47 12.54
CA HIS A 202 6.35 7.00 12.99
C HIS A 202 6.41 5.69 13.79
N LEU A 203 7.32 4.78 13.44
CA LEU A 203 7.52 3.53 14.16
C LEU A 203 7.90 3.74 15.63
N PHE A 204 8.85 4.64 15.91
CA PHE A 204 9.25 4.92 17.30
C PHE A 204 8.10 5.51 18.11
N LYS A 205 7.36 6.45 17.53
CA LYS A 205 6.17 7.02 18.18
C LYS A 205 5.12 5.96 18.50
N MET A 206 4.88 5.04 17.56
CA MET A 206 3.94 3.93 17.76
C MET A 206 4.40 2.97 18.86
N ILE A 207 5.70 2.65 18.94
CA ILE A 207 6.26 1.83 20.02
C ILE A 207 6.06 2.50 21.38
N ASP A 208 6.33 3.80 21.47
CA ASP A 208 6.21 4.58 22.71
C ASP A 208 4.74 4.70 23.17
N GLU A 209 3.81 4.91 22.22
CA GLU A 209 2.39 5.06 22.50
C GLU A 209 1.67 3.73 22.77
N CYS A 210 2.22 2.61 22.28
CA CYS A 210 1.63 1.28 22.39
C CYS A 210 2.57 0.27 23.06
N PRO A 211 2.84 0.39 24.38
CA PRO A 211 3.77 -0.50 25.08
C PRO A 211 3.28 -1.95 25.07
N ILE A 212 4.22 -2.89 25.19
CA ILE A 212 3.90 -4.32 25.27
C ILE A 212 3.51 -4.68 26.70
N GLY A 213 2.32 -5.25 26.85
CA GLY A 213 1.79 -5.75 28.11
C GLY A 213 2.45 -7.07 28.54
N PRO A 214 2.21 -7.52 29.79
CA PRO A 214 2.75 -8.78 30.31
C PRO A 214 2.31 -10.04 29.53
N ASP A 215 1.22 -9.93 28.76
CA ASP A 215 0.67 -10.96 27.88
C ASP A 215 1.31 -10.98 26.48
N GLY A 216 2.32 -10.13 26.25
CA GLY A 216 2.99 -9.98 24.96
C GLY A 216 2.18 -9.21 23.91
N GLN A 217 1.03 -8.62 24.29
CA GLN A 217 0.19 -7.85 23.39
C GLN A 217 0.49 -6.36 23.48
N ALA A 218 0.33 -5.64 22.37
CA ALA A 218 0.45 -4.19 22.36
C ALA A 218 -0.76 -3.53 23.04
N GLN A 219 -0.51 -2.64 23.98
CA GLN A 219 -1.52 -1.91 24.73
C GLN A 219 -1.79 -0.57 24.09
N PHE A 220 -2.87 -0.49 23.33
CA PHE A 220 -3.24 0.76 22.69
C PHE A 220 -3.94 1.72 23.66
N PRO A 221 -3.71 3.03 23.53
CA PRO A 221 -4.48 4.04 24.25
C PRO A 221 -5.97 3.91 23.93
N GLN A 222 -6.81 3.90 24.97
CA GLN A 222 -8.26 4.00 24.77
C GLN A 222 -8.63 5.45 24.49
N SER A 223 -9.27 5.69 23.35
CA SER A 223 -9.79 7.02 23.00
C SER A 223 -11.09 6.91 22.20
N THR A 224 -11.94 7.93 22.31
CA THR A 224 -13.16 8.07 21.51
C THR A 224 -12.83 8.06 20.02
N GLU A 225 -11.74 8.74 19.63
CA GLU A 225 -11.24 8.82 18.26
C GLU A 225 -10.92 7.43 17.69
N ARG A 226 -10.27 6.56 18.49
CA ARG A 226 -9.96 5.19 18.06
C ARG A 226 -11.22 4.34 17.88
N ALA A 227 -12.22 4.54 18.73
CA ALA A 227 -13.51 3.87 18.58
C ALA A 227 -14.27 4.36 17.32
N GLU A 228 -14.17 5.65 16.99
CA GLU A 228 -14.73 6.25 15.78
C GLU A 228 -14.04 5.72 14.52
N LEU A 229 -12.70 5.67 14.52
CA LEU A 229 -11.90 5.08 13.45
C LEU A 229 -12.30 3.61 13.22
N GLY A 230 -12.43 2.81 14.28
CA GLY A 230 -12.91 1.42 14.17
C GLY A 230 -14.28 1.31 13.52
N ARG A 231 -15.22 2.20 13.84
CA ARG A 231 -16.54 2.26 13.18
C ARG A 231 -16.42 2.68 11.71
N ALA A 232 -15.51 3.62 11.39
CA ALA A 232 -15.27 4.06 10.02
C ALA A 232 -14.69 2.93 9.15
N ILE A 233 -13.70 2.20 9.66
CA ILE A 233 -13.15 0.99 9.03
C ILE A 233 -14.27 -0.02 8.76
N GLY A 234 -15.14 -0.27 9.74
CA GLY A 234 -16.30 -1.15 9.58
C GLY A 234 -17.22 -0.74 8.43
N ARG A 235 -17.55 0.56 8.30
CA ARG A 235 -18.38 1.08 7.20
C ARG A 235 -17.69 0.93 5.84
N TYR A 236 -16.38 1.18 5.79
CA TYR A 236 -15.58 1.01 4.58
C TYR A 236 -15.60 -0.45 4.09
N ILE A 237 -15.36 -1.42 4.98
CA ILE A 237 -15.41 -2.86 4.67
C ILE A 237 -16.80 -3.28 4.18
N MET A 238 -17.87 -2.80 4.83
CA MET A 238 -19.25 -3.11 4.41
C MET A 238 -19.55 -2.60 3.01
N THR A 239 -19.13 -1.37 2.70
CA THR A 239 -19.30 -0.79 1.36
C THR A 239 -18.54 -1.59 0.31
N ALA A 240 -17.30 -1.99 0.59
CA ALA A 240 -16.52 -2.84 -0.30
C ALA A 240 -17.16 -4.23 -0.51
N LYS A 241 -17.72 -4.82 0.54
CA LYS A 241 -18.44 -6.10 0.47
C LYS A 241 -19.66 -6.03 -0.44
N ASP A 242 -20.40 -4.93 -0.41
CA ASP A 242 -21.56 -4.74 -1.28
C ASP A 242 -21.16 -4.56 -2.74
N ARG A 243 -20.05 -3.86 -3.02
CA ARG A 243 -19.44 -3.80 -4.37
C ARG A 243 -19.00 -5.17 -4.85
N LEU A 244 -18.35 -5.97 -4.01
CA LEU A 244 -17.93 -7.33 -4.34
C LEU A 244 -19.12 -8.22 -4.71
N ARG A 245 -20.20 -8.17 -3.91
CA ARG A 245 -21.45 -8.88 -4.20
C ARG A 245 -22.08 -8.44 -5.52
N LEU A 246 -22.05 -7.15 -5.82
CA LEU A 246 -22.56 -6.62 -7.08
C LEU A 246 -21.71 -7.12 -8.26
N ALA A 247 -20.38 -7.08 -8.15
CA ALA A 247 -19.46 -7.60 -9.18
C ALA A 247 -19.71 -9.09 -9.46
N ALA A 248 -19.87 -9.92 -8.42
CA ALA A 248 -20.18 -11.34 -8.55
C ALA A 248 -21.54 -11.59 -9.24
N ARG A 249 -22.54 -10.75 -8.97
CA ARG A 249 -23.85 -10.82 -9.66
C ARG A 249 -23.74 -10.46 -11.13
N ILE A 250 -23.02 -9.38 -11.46
CA ILE A 250 -22.81 -8.96 -12.84
C ILE A 250 -22.07 -10.06 -13.62
N TRP A 251 -21.02 -10.65 -13.04
CA TRP A 251 -20.27 -11.74 -13.67
C TRP A 251 -21.11 -12.99 -13.92
N SER A 252 -21.90 -13.43 -12.95
CA SER A 252 -22.76 -14.61 -13.14
C SER A 252 -23.83 -14.40 -14.23
N GLN A 253 -24.27 -13.16 -14.45
CA GLN A 253 -25.23 -12.80 -15.49
C GLN A 253 -24.59 -12.61 -16.88
N SER A 254 -23.32 -12.23 -16.95
CA SER A 254 -22.62 -11.94 -18.22
C SER A 254 -22.00 -13.17 -18.89
N GLY A 255 -22.05 -14.35 -18.24
CA GLY A 255 -21.69 -15.63 -18.87
C GLY A 255 -20.22 -15.79 -19.23
N CYS A 256 -19.32 -14.93 -18.73
CA CYS A 256 -17.88 -15.03 -18.98
C CYS A 256 -17.27 -16.20 -18.18
N PRO A 257 -16.74 -17.26 -18.84
CA PRO A 257 -16.07 -18.35 -18.15
C PRO A 257 -14.61 -17.95 -17.87
N GLY A 258 -14.18 -17.84 -16.61
CA GLY A 258 -12.74 -17.63 -16.39
C GLY A 258 -12.18 -17.44 -14.99
N VAL A 259 -12.93 -16.99 -13.98
CA VAL A 259 -12.41 -16.89 -12.61
C VAL A 259 -13.52 -17.22 -11.63
N SER A 260 -13.36 -18.34 -10.92
CA SER A 260 -14.30 -18.76 -9.86
C SER A 260 -14.18 -17.83 -8.65
N PRO A 261 -15.28 -17.57 -7.92
CA PRO A 261 -15.29 -16.74 -6.72
C PRO A 261 -14.43 -17.31 -5.57
#